data_AF-A0A257X1Y4-F1
#
_entry.id   AF-A0A257X1Y4-F1
#
_cell.length_a   1.000
_cell.length_b   1.000
_cell.length_c   1.000
_cell.angle_alpha   90.00
_cell.angle_beta   90.00
_cell.angle_gamma   90.00
#
_symmetry.space_group_name_H-M   'P 1'
#
loop_
_entity.id
_entity.type
_entity.pdbx_description
1 polymer ?
#
loop_
_entity_poly.entity_id
_entity_poly.type
_entity_poly.pdbx_seq_one_letter_code
_entity_poly.pdbx_strand_id
1 'polypeptide(L)'
;FAAEALALPSEIWLGDQMTVIDPDAAHRVRRLFRRTLAQALRQQFEALLESPVVTVPCVPDAAAMGRRALRNLALGYLMELDDPALQLRALAQFRDADNMTDQSAALTLLAHSETPLREVALAEFYARWKHEALVVDKWLSVQATSPAVGTTARVRELMAHEAFDLKNPNKVYALVRTFCAANPLHFHAADGSGYSYAAGVIRELDPVNPQVASRVARAFDRWRRFDDGRQAQARAALESIAAQSGLSPDVAEVVSRALA
;
A
#
# COMPACT_ATOMS: atom_id res chain seq x y z
N PHE A 1 -9.51 -6.75 -20.39
CA PHE A 1 -10.29 -7.93 -19.97
C PHE A 1 -9.42 -9.00 -19.32
N ALA A 2 -8.47 -9.64 -20.02
CA ALA A 2 -7.67 -10.74 -19.44
C ALA A 2 -6.95 -10.38 -18.12
N ALA A 3 -6.31 -9.20 -18.05
CA ALA A 3 -5.68 -8.73 -16.81
C ALA A 3 -6.68 -8.60 -15.65
N GLU A 4 -7.84 -8.00 -15.89
CA GLU A 4 -8.91 -7.87 -14.87
C GLU A 4 -9.47 -9.23 -14.44
N ALA A 5 -9.70 -10.14 -15.40
CA ALA A 5 -10.22 -11.48 -15.11
C ALA A 5 -9.23 -12.34 -14.28
N LEU A 6 -7.94 -12.10 -14.45
CA LEU A 6 -6.87 -12.75 -13.68
C LEU A 6 -6.52 -11.99 -12.40
N ALA A 7 -7.04 -10.78 -12.17
CA ALA A 7 -6.74 -10.03 -10.95
C ALA A 7 -7.56 -10.61 -9.78
N LEU A 8 -6.87 -11.05 -8.72
CA LEU A 8 -7.58 -11.46 -7.50
C LEU A 8 -8.21 -10.25 -6.81
N PRO A 9 -9.35 -10.46 -6.12
CA PRO A 9 -9.90 -9.44 -5.23
C PRO A 9 -8.87 -8.90 -4.24
N SER A 10 -9.04 -7.65 -3.84
CA SER A 10 -8.18 -7.01 -2.83
C SER A 10 -8.45 -7.59 -1.45
N GLU A 11 -7.49 -7.45 -0.53
CA GLU A 11 -7.66 -7.87 0.87
C GLU A 11 -8.80 -7.12 1.56
N ILE A 12 -8.99 -5.84 1.21
CA ILE A 12 -10.12 -5.04 1.69
C ILE A 12 -11.44 -5.65 1.23
N TRP A 13 -11.55 -6.03 -0.05
CA TRP A 13 -12.76 -6.65 -0.59
C TRP A 13 -13.03 -8.00 0.08
N LEU A 14 -11.99 -8.83 0.26
CA LEU A 14 -12.10 -10.11 0.98
C LEU A 14 -12.60 -9.90 2.41
N GLY A 15 -12.04 -8.93 3.13
CA GLY A 15 -12.50 -8.55 4.47
C GLY A 15 -13.95 -8.09 4.48
N ASP A 16 -14.39 -7.32 3.48
CA ASP A 16 -15.78 -6.88 3.40
C ASP A 16 -16.78 -8.03 3.24
N GLN A 17 -16.36 -9.19 2.72
CA GLN A 17 -17.19 -10.41 2.66
C GLN A 17 -17.26 -11.18 3.99
N MET A 18 -16.46 -10.82 4.98
CA MET A 18 -16.41 -11.51 6.27
C MET A 18 -17.36 -10.88 7.29
N THR A 19 -18.01 -11.69 8.12
CA THR A 19 -18.78 -11.21 9.28
C THR A 19 -17.86 -10.54 10.29
N VAL A 20 -16.75 -11.22 10.64
CA VAL A 20 -15.64 -10.68 11.43
C VAL A 20 -14.41 -10.66 10.53
N ILE A 21 -13.86 -9.47 10.30
CA ILE A 21 -12.71 -9.24 9.42
C ILE A 21 -11.46 -9.79 10.07
N ASP A 22 -10.77 -10.69 9.36
CA ASP A 22 -9.45 -11.20 9.71
C ASP A 22 -8.42 -10.77 8.63
N PRO A 23 -7.66 -9.68 8.88
CA PRO A 23 -6.64 -9.19 7.96
C PRO A 23 -5.52 -10.20 7.68
N ASP A 24 -5.10 -10.95 8.71
CA ASP A 24 -4.02 -11.93 8.59
C ASP A 24 -4.46 -13.09 7.70
N ALA A 25 -5.68 -13.58 7.89
CA ALA A 25 -6.25 -14.63 7.05
C ALA A 25 -6.47 -14.14 5.62
N ALA A 26 -7.01 -12.94 5.42
CA ALA A 26 -7.20 -12.37 4.09
C ALA A 26 -5.86 -12.25 3.34
N HIS A 27 -4.83 -11.71 3.99
CA HIS A 27 -3.48 -11.62 3.42
C HIS A 27 -2.89 -13.00 3.11
N ARG A 28 -2.89 -13.90 4.09
CA ARG A 28 -2.32 -15.26 3.96
C ARG A 28 -2.97 -16.06 2.84
N VAL A 29 -4.30 -16.10 2.78
CA VAL A 29 -5.06 -16.85 1.76
C VAL A 29 -4.86 -16.24 0.38
N ARG A 30 -4.93 -14.90 0.27
CA ARG A 30 -4.69 -14.23 -1.00
C ARG A 30 -3.28 -14.51 -1.51
N ARG A 31 -2.26 -14.38 -0.67
CA ARG A 31 -0.86 -14.68 -1.02
C ARG A 31 -0.68 -16.14 -1.43
N LEU A 32 -1.25 -17.09 -0.67
CA LEU A 32 -1.21 -18.51 -1.01
C LEU A 32 -1.83 -18.80 -2.39
N PHE A 33 -2.98 -18.20 -2.69
CA PHE A 33 -3.65 -18.38 -3.97
C PHE A 33 -2.83 -17.79 -5.12
N ARG A 34 -2.23 -16.60 -4.92
CA ARG A 34 -1.31 -16.00 -5.90
C ARG A 34 -0.11 -16.92 -6.17
N ARG A 35 0.52 -17.44 -5.12
CA ARG A 35 1.65 -18.35 -5.25
C ARG A 35 1.27 -19.65 -5.97
N THR A 36 0.09 -20.20 -5.66
CA THR A 36 -0.44 -21.42 -6.32
C THR A 36 -0.65 -21.18 -7.82
N LEU A 37 -1.27 -20.06 -8.20
CA LEU A 37 -1.43 -19.67 -9.61
C LEU A 37 -0.08 -19.44 -10.29
N ALA A 38 0.86 -18.78 -9.62
CA ALA A 38 2.20 -18.53 -10.14
C ALA A 38 2.96 -19.83 -10.42
N GLN A 39 2.82 -20.84 -9.56
CA GLN A 39 3.42 -22.17 -9.76
C GLN A 39 2.75 -22.92 -10.92
N ALA A 40 1.42 -22.96 -10.93
CA ALA A 40 0.66 -23.70 -11.94
C ALA A 40 0.76 -23.10 -13.35
N LEU A 41 0.88 -21.77 -13.44
CA LEU A 41 0.89 -21.01 -14.69
C LEU A 41 2.26 -20.38 -15.00
N ARG A 42 3.34 -20.88 -14.37
CA ARG A 42 4.68 -20.27 -14.47
C ARG A 42 5.10 -20.04 -15.91
N GLN A 43 5.02 -21.08 -16.74
CA GLN A 43 5.45 -21.02 -18.14
C GLN A 43 4.64 -20.00 -18.95
N GLN A 44 3.32 -19.94 -18.73
CA GLN A 44 2.44 -19.00 -19.41
C GLN A 44 2.72 -17.55 -18.98
N PHE A 45 2.97 -17.32 -17.69
CA PHE A 45 3.36 -15.99 -17.20
C PHE A 45 4.74 -15.58 -17.69
N GLU A 46 5.72 -16.48 -17.73
CA GLU A 46 7.06 -16.17 -18.27
C GLU A 46 7.00 -15.85 -19.77
N ALA A 47 6.22 -16.59 -20.55
CA ALA A 47 6.00 -16.29 -21.97
C ALA A 47 5.37 -14.91 -22.21
N LEU A 48 4.46 -14.48 -21.32
CA LEU A 48 3.91 -13.12 -21.37
C LEU A 48 4.99 -12.06 -21.15
N LEU A 49 5.99 -12.32 -20.30
CA LEU A 49 7.11 -11.40 -20.04
C LEU A 49 8.12 -11.33 -21.18
N GLU A 50 8.23 -12.37 -22.00
CA GLU A 50 9.12 -12.40 -23.18
C GLU A 50 8.48 -11.76 -24.42
N SER A 51 7.15 -11.66 -24.45
CA SER A 51 6.42 -11.10 -25.59
C SER A 51 6.70 -9.59 -25.76
N PRO A 52 7.23 -9.13 -26.90
CA PRO A 52 7.55 -7.72 -27.08
C PRO A 52 6.29 -6.85 -27.02
N VAL A 53 6.35 -5.77 -26.24
CA VAL A 53 5.31 -4.74 -26.24
C VAL A 53 5.66 -3.75 -27.34
N VAL A 54 5.11 -3.95 -28.54
CA VAL A 54 5.23 -2.94 -29.60
C VAL A 54 4.45 -1.70 -29.16
N THR A 55 5.18 -0.63 -28.87
CA THR A 55 4.63 0.70 -28.66
C THR A 55 4.81 1.51 -29.93
N VAL A 56 3.69 1.99 -30.49
CA VAL A 56 3.73 2.99 -31.57
C VAL A 56 3.73 4.36 -30.88
N PRO A 57 4.75 5.20 -31.07
CA PRO A 57 4.74 6.56 -30.54
C PRO A 57 3.54 7.33 -31.12
N CYS A 58 2.85 8.13 -30.28
CA CYS A 58 1.81 9.11 -30.64
C CYS A 58 0.32 8.70 -30.52
N VAL A 59 -0.05 7.47 -30.10
CA VAL A 59 -1.49 7.12 -29.89
C VAL A 59 -1.73 6.38 -28.57
N PRO A 60 -2.71 6.79 -27.74
CA PRO A 60 -3.23 5.98 -26.65
C PRO A 60 -3.83 4.66 -27.19
N ASP A 61 -3.03 3.60 -27.26
CA ASP A 61 -3.47 2.26 -27.68
C ASP A 61 -3.98 1.47 -26.47
N ALA A 62 -5.30 1.30 -26.39
CA ALA A 62 -5.96 0.49 -25.38
C ALA A 62 -5.45 -0.97 -25.36
N ALA A 63 -5.06 -1.51 -26.52
CA ALA A 63 -4.49 -2.85 -26.59
C ALA A 63 -3.09 -2.90 -25.97
N ALA A 64 -2.24 -1.90 -26.21
CA ALA A 64 -0.93 -1.78 -25.55
C ALA A 64 -1.08 -1.60 -24.03
N MET A 65 -2.05 -0.81 -23.58
CA MET A 65 -2.36 -0.68 -22.15
C MET A 65 -2.79 -2.03 -21.54
N GLY A 66 -3.66 -2.77 -22.22
CA GLY A 66 -4.08 -4.11 -21.79
C GLY A 66 -2.94 -5.12 -21.74
N ARG A 67 -2.02 -5.08 -22.71
CA ARG A 67 -0.79 -5.91 -22.72
C ARG A 67 0.13 -5.57 -21.55
N ARG A 68 0.38 -4.29 -21.29
CA ARG A 68 1.17 -3.83 -20.12
C ARG A 68 0.53 -4.28 -18.80
N ALA A 69 -0.79 -4.09 -18.66
CA ALA A 69 -1.51 -4.52 -17.47
C ALA A 69 -1.38 -6.04 -17.23
N LEU A 70 -1.54 -6.85 -18.28
CA LEU A 70 -1.39 -8.30 -18.18
C LEU A 70 0.05 -8.74 -17.85
N ARG A 71 1.06 -8.09 -18.44
CA ARG A 71 2.47 -8.35 -18.16
C ARG A 71 2.85 -8.00 -16.71
N ASN A 72 2.43 -6.83 -16.24
CA ASN A 72 2.69 -6.41 -14.86
C ASN A 72 1.98 -7.33 -13.86
N LEU A 73 0.77 -7.80 -14.18
CA LEU A 73 0.07 -8.79 -13.39
C LEU A 73 0.82 -10.14 -13.36
N ALA A 74 1.28 -10.62 -14.52
CA ALA A 74 2.05 -11.86 -14.64
C ALA A 74 3.36 -11.79 -13.84
N LEU A 75 4.12 -10.69 -13.96
CA LEU A 75 5.32 -10.46 -13.15
C LEU A 75 4.97 -10.45 -11.66
N GLY A 76 3.86 -9.81 -11.28
CA GLY A 76 3.41 -9.77 -9.90
C GLY A 76 3.01 -11.13 -9.33
N TYR A 77 2.50 -12.06 -10.14
CA TYR A 77 2.29 -13.44 -9.71
C TYR A 77 3.64 -14.15 -9.56
N LEU A 78 4.50 -14.06 -10.55
CA LEU A 78 5.82 -14.71 -10.54
C LEU A 78 6.70 -14.27 -9.37
N MET A 79 6.63 -13.00 -8.96
CA MET A 79 7.36 -12.48 -7.80
C MET A 79 6.98 -13.17 -6.48
N GLU A 80 5.78 -13.76 -6.37
CA GLU A 80 5.38 -14.55 -5.19
C GLU A 80 6.13 -15.87 -5.04
N LEU A 81 6.91 -16.28 -6.05
CA LEU A 81 7.76 -17.48 -6.01
C LEU A 81 9.08 -17.24 -5.29
N ASP A 82 9.43 -15.98 -4.99
CA ASP A 82 10.68 -15.56 -4.36
C ASP A 82 11.95 -15.99 -5.13
N ASP A 83 11.84 -16.16 -6.45
CA ASP A 83 12.94 -16.57 -7.33
C ASP A 83 13.89 -15.38 -7.62
N PRO A 84 15.20 -15.49 -7.31
CA PRO A 84 16.17 -14.43 -7.56
C PRO A 84 16.23 -13.95 -9.02
N ALA A 85 16.02 -14.85 -10.00
CA ALA A 85 16.03 -14.47 -11.41
C ALA A 85 14.81 -13.59 -11.77
N LEU A 86 13.65 -13.86 -11.16
CA LEU A 86 12.45 -13.04 -11.33
C LEU A 86 12.58 -11.68 -10.62
N GLN A 87 13.25 -11.63 -9.47
CA GLN A 87 13.58 -10.38 -8.78
C GLN A 87 14.52 -9.50 -9.64
N LEU A 88 15.55 -10.08 -10.25
CA LEU A 88 16.41 -9.36 -11.20
C LEU A 88 15.66 -8.90 -12.44
N ARG A 89 14.71 -9.69 -12.94
CA ARG A 89 13.85 -9.29 -14.06
C ARG A 89 12.94 -8.11 -13.68
N ALA A 90 12.40 -8.08 -12.47
CA ALA A 90 11.66 -6.93 -11.95
C ALA A 90 12.55 -5.68 -11.84
N LEU A 91 13.80 -5.83 -11.37
CA LEU A 91 14.76 -4.72 -11.34
C LEU A 91 15.11 -4.21 -12.75
N ALA A 92 15.28 -5.10 -13.72
CA ALA A 92 15.49 -4.72 -15.12
C ALA A 92 14.30 -3.93 -15.66
N GLN A 93 13.06 -4.41 -15.45
CA GLN A 93 11.86 -3.65 -15.84
C GLN A 93 11.81 -2.27 -15.16
N PHE A 94 12.18 -2.18 -13.88
CA PHE A 94 12.22 -0.91 -13.15
C PHE A 94 13.20 0.10 -13.77
N ARG A 95 14.39 -0.35 -14.17
CA ARG A 95 15.44 0.50 -14.74
C ARG A 95 15.18 0.86 -16.21
N ASP A 96 14.74 -0.11 -16.98
CA ASP A 96 14.66 -0.02 -18.45
C ASP A 96 13.29 0.47 -18.95
N ALA A 97 12.28 0.53 -18.08
CA ALA A 97 10.96 1.03 -18.45
C ALA A 97 11.02 2.47 -19.01
N ASP A 98 10.43 2.65 -20.18
CA ASP A 98 10.26 3.93 -20.87
C ASP A 98 9.04 4.73 -20.37
N ASN A 99 8.26 4.15 -19.46
CA ASN A 99 7.01 4.72 -18.97
C ASN A 99 6.81 4.49 -17.46
N MET A 100 6.09 5.40 -16.82
CA MET A 100 5.84 5.37 -15.37
C MET A 100 4.97 4.18 -14.92
N THR A 101 4.16 3.60 -15.82
CA THR A 101 3.28 2.46 -15.48
C THR A 101 4.12 1.23 -15.15
N ASP A 102 5.03 0.86 -16.04
CA ASP A 102 5.86 -0.34 -15.89
C ASP A 102 6.94 -0.14 -14.83
N GLN A 103 7.57 1.05 -14.76
CA GLN A 103 8.54 1.39 -13.72
C GLN A 103 7.91 1.30 -12.33
N SER A 104 6.71 1.87 -12.15
CA SER A 104 6.05 1.86 -10.85
C SER A 104 5.51 0.49 -10.46
N ALA A 105 5.03 -0.31 -11.42
CA ALA A 105 4.64 -1.68 -11.16
C ALA A 105 5.84 -2.47 -10.62
N ALA A 106 6.98 -2.39 -11.30
CA ALA A 106 8.21 -3.05 -10.87
C ALA A 106 8.71 -2.54 -9.50
N LEU A 107 8.70 -1.21 -9.26
CA LEU A 107 9.03 -0.63 -7.96
C LEU A 107 8.15 -1.20 -6.85
N THR A 108 6.83 -1.28 -7.08
CA THR A 108 5.87 -1.81 -6.11
C THR A 108 6.19 -3.26 -5.79
N LEU A 109 6.42 -4.10 -6.80
CA LEU A 109 6.74 -5.51 -6.61
C LEU A 109 8.04 -5.72 -5.82
N LEU A 110 9.08 -4.94 -6.12
CA LEU A 110 10.34 -5.00 -5.37
C LEU A 110 10.14 -4.53 -3.92
N ALA A 111 9.44 -3.40 -3.71
CA ALA A 111 9.20 -2.84 -2.39
C ALA A 111 8.25 -3.67 -1.50
N HIS A 112 7.40 -4.49 -2.12
CA HIS A 112 6.48 -5.41 -1.44
C HIS A 112 7.07 -6.79 -1.17
N SER A 113 8.29 -7.04 -1.65
CA SER A 113 9.02 -8.29 -1.42
C SER A 113 10.14 -8.12 -0.39
N GLU A 114 10.60 -9.24 0.18
CA GLU A 114 11.72 -9.29 1.15
C GLU A 114 13.10 -9.38 0.44
N THR A 115 13.17 -9.01 -0.84
CA THR A 115 14.42 -9.02 -1.61
C THR A 115 15.38 -7.91 -1.15
N PRO A 116 16.71 -8.14 -1.13
CA PRO A 116 17.67 -7.06 -0.90
C PRO A 116 17.63 -5.97 -1.98
N LEU A 117 17.05 -6.26 -3.16
CA LEU A 117 16.88 -5.27 -4.24
C LEU A 117 15.84 -4.19 -3.91
N ARG A 118 15.04 -4.37 -2.84
CA ARG A 118 14.05 -3.40 -2.37
C ARG A 118 14.66 -2.04 -2.12
N GLU A 119 15.71 -1.96 -1.31
CA GLU A 119 16.32 -0.68 -0.92
C GLU A 119 17.03 -0.03 -2.12
N VAL A 120 17.61 -0.85 -3.02
CA VAL A 120 18.22 -0.37 -4.27
C VAL A 120 17.17 0.35 -5.13
N ALA A 121 16.04 -0.30 -5.39
CA ALA A 121 14.98 0.27 -6.23
C ALA A 121 14.34 1.52 -5.59
N LEU A 122 14.10 1.50 -4.26
CA LEU A 122 13.55 2.66 -3.54
C LEU A 122 14.51 3.85 -3.58
N ALA A 123 15.81 3.63 -3.37
CA ALA A 123 16.81 4.69 -3.41
C ALA A 123 16.99 5.26 -4.83
N GLU A 124 17.10 4.40 -5.84
CA GLU A 124 17.22 4.81 -7.25
C GLU A 124 15.99 5.61 -7.71
N PHE A 125 14.79 5.16 -7.34
CA PHE A 125 13.56 5.86 -7.72
C PHE A 125 13.49 7.24 -7.07
N TYR A 126 13.78 7.35 -5.78
CA TYR A 126 13.78 8.63 -5.10
C TYR A 126 14.85 9.58 -5.65
N ALA A 127 16.09 9.10 -5.83
CA ALA A 127 17.17 9.91 -6.39
C ALA A 127 16.83 10.49 -7.77
N ARG A 128 16.16 9.70 -8.62
CA ARG A 128 15.71 10.11 -9.96
C ARG A 128 14.55 11.11 -9.92
N TRP A 129 13.61 10.94 -9.00
CA TRP A 129 12.32 11.63 -9.04
C TRP A 129 12.08 12.61 -7.87
N LYS A 130 13.06 12.85 -6.99
CA LYS A 130 12.88 13.70 -5.79
C LYS A 130 12.39 15.12 -6.07
N HIS A 131 12.58 15.62 -7.29
CA HIS A 131 12.10 16.94 -7.72
C HIS A 131 10.66 16.94 -8.28
N GLU A 132 10.08 15.76 -8.52
CA GLU A 132 8.74 15.58 -9.05
C GLU A 132 7.77 15.21 -7.92
N ALA A 133 7.09 16.21 -7.35
CA ALA A 133 6.32 16.06 -6.10
C ALA A 133 5.30 14.90 -6.13
N LEU A 134 4.54 14.75 -7.24
CA LEU A 134 3.54 13.68 -7.40
C LEU A 134 4.17 12.28 -7.53
N VAL A 135 5.39 12.21 -8.08
CA VAL A 135 6.11 10.94 -8.21
C VAL A 135 6.69 10.53 -6.85
N VAL A 136 7.14 11.50 -6.04
CA VAL A 136 7.53 11.28 -4.65
C VAL A 136 6.33 10.81 -3.80
N ASP A 137 5.12 11.33 -4.02
CA ASP A 137 3.91 10.84 -3.35
C ASP A 137 3.68 9.35 -3.64
N LYS A 138 3.94 8.91 -4.87
CA LYS A 138 3.88 7.50 -5.25
C LYS A 138 4.94 6.67 -4.52
N TRP A 139 6.16 7.19 -4.40
CA TRP A 139 7.24 6.53 -3.66
C TRP A 139 6.92 6.33 -2.17
N LEU A 140 6.29 7.33 -1.52
CA LEU A 140 5.78 7.20 -0.16
C LEU A 140 4.67 6.13 -0.07
N SER A 141 3.72 6.19 -1.01
CA SER A 141 2.57 5.27 -1.04
C SER A 141 2.97 3.81 -1.24
N VAL A 142 3.95 3.54 -2.08
CA VAL A 142 4.47 2.18 -2.32
C VAL A 142 5.04 1.58 -1.03
N GLN A 143 5.76 2.37 -0.24
CA GLN A 143 6.32 1.91 1.04
C GLN A 143 5.22 1.74 2.10
N ALA A 144 4.25 2.65 2.15
CA ALA A 144 3.11 2.59 3.08
C ALA A 144 2.23 1.35 2.90
N THR A 145 2.15 0.82 1.67
CA THR A 145 1.35 -0.35 1.30
C THR A 145 2.10 -1.68 1.36
N SER A 146 3.39 -1.68 1.75
CA SER A 146 4.19 -2.90 1.74
C SER A 146 3.67 -3.90 2.79
N PRO A 147 3.46 -5.19 2.42
CA PRO A 147 3.12 -6.23 3.37
C PRO A 147 4.32 -6.74 4.17
N ALA A 148 5.54 -6.29 3.85
CA ALA A 148 6.76 -6.72 4.51
C ALA A 148 6.74 -6.48 6.03
N VAL A 149 7.47 -7.30 6.77
CA VAL A 149 7.61 -7.11 8.22
C VAL A 149 8.29 -5.76 8.49
N GLY A 150 7.81 -5.03 9.50
CA GLY A 150 8.38 -3.73 9.88
C GLY A 150 7.85 -2.52 9.11
N THR A 151 6.83 -2.68 8.26
CA THR A 151 6.23 -1.55 7.52
C THR A 151 5.74 -0.42 8.43
N THR A 152 5.14 -0.73 9.59
CA THR A 152 4.74 0.32 10.56
C THR A 152 5.94 1.15 11.04
N ALA A 153 7.10 0.52 11.27
CA ALA A 153 8.33 1.22 11.64
C ALA A 153 8.88 2.05 10.47
N ARG A 154 8.91 1.49 9.26
CA ARG A 154 9.33 2.21 8.04
C ARG A 154 8.46 3.44 7.79
N VAL A 155 7.15 3.35 7.99
CA VAL A 155 6.24 4.50 7.82
C VAL A 155 6.52 5.59 8.85
N ARG A 156 6.88 5.23 10.10
CA ARG A 156 7.34 6.20 11.11
C ARG A 156 8.67 6.86 10.70
N GLU A 157 9.63 6.10 10.18
CA GLU A 157 10.90 6.63 9.67
C GLU A 157 10.67 7.63 8.53
N LEU A 158 9.76 7.32 7.61
CA LEU A 158 9.44 8.18 6.47
C LEU A 158 8.81 9.52 6.86
N MET A 159 8.20 9.63 8.05
CA MET A 159 7.71 10.92 8.56
C MET A 159 8.85 11.90 8.89
N ALA A 160 10.05 11.40 9.14
CA ALA A 160 11.25 12.22 9.36
C ALA A 160 12.08 12.42 8.07
N HIS A 161 11.67 11.83 6.95
CA HIS A 161 12.39 11.94 5.69
C HIS A 161 12.10 13.27 5.00
N GLU A 162 13.08 13.85 4.31
CA GLU A 162 12.94 15.13 3.56
C GLU A 162 11.83 15.14 2.50
N ALA A 163 11.38 13.95 2.09
CA ALA A 163 10.29 13.76 1.14
C ALA A 163 8.90 13.98 1.76
N PHE A 164 8.80 14.03 3.09
CA PHE A 164 7.56 14.14 3.84
C PHE A 164 7.48 15.47 4.59
N ASP A 165 6.31 16.08 4.55
CA ASP A 165 5.98 17.26 5.35
C ASP A 165 4.54 17.11 5.85
N LEU A 166 4.37 17.07 7.17
CA LEU A 166 3.06 16.93 7.82
C LEU A 166 2.11 18.09 7.46
N LYS A 167 2.64 19.27 7.13
CA LYS A 167 1.86 20.44 6.73
C LYS A 167 1.32 20.33 5.31
N ASN A 168 1.86 19.42 4.49
CA ASN A 168 1.42 19.21 3.12
C ASN A 168 0.38 18.07 3.06
N PRO A 169 -0.90 18.36 2.76
CA PRO A 169 -1.96 17.34 2.73
C PRO A 169 -1.66 16.17 1.78
N ASN A 170 -1.01 16.41 0.65
CA ASN A 170 -0.69 15.35 -0.31
C ASN A 170 0.33 14.36 0.27
N LYS A 171 1.32 14.85 1.05
CA LYS A 171 2.30 13.99 1.73
C LYS A 171 1.65 13.16 2.82
N VAL A 172 0.76 13.76 3.61
CA VAL A 172 -0.05 13.04 4.62
C VAL A 172 -0.91 11.97 3.96
N TYR A 173 -1.54 12.27 2.83
CA TYR A 173 -2.34 11.28 2.11
C TYR A 173 -1.50 10.16 1.53
N ALA A 174 -0.36 10.50 0.92
CA ALA A 174 0.55 9.55 0.30
C ALA A 174 1.12 8.53 1.29
N LEU A 175 1.48 8.98 2.50
CA LEU A 175 2.09 8.12 3.52
C LEU A 175 1.08 7.61 4.55
N VAL A 176 0.53 8.51 5.35
CA VAL A 176 -0.24 8.19 6.56
C VAL A 176 -1.61 7.60 6.20
N ARG A 177 -2.38 8.31 5.35
CA ARG A 177 -3.71 7.84 4.97
C ARG A 177 -3.63 6.55 4.17
N THR A 178 -2.67 6.45 3.25
CA THR A 178 -2.43 5.22 2.49
C THR A 178 -2.11 4.04 3.39
N PHE A 179 -1.22 4.20 4.39
CA PHE A 179 -0.95 3.13 5.37
C PHE A 179 -2.24 2.66 6.05
N CYS A 180 -3.04 3.60 6.59
CA CYS A 180 -4.24 3.26 7.33
C CYS A 180 -5.35 2.64 6.45
N ALA A 181 -5.47 3.09 5.19
CA ALA A 181 -6.58 2.71 4.31
C ALA A 181 -6.27 1.54 3.37
N ALA A 182 -5.00 1.35 3.00
CA ALA A 182 -4.58 0.41 1.96
C ALA A 182 -3.59 -0.66 2.45
N ASN A 183 -3.25 -0.68 3.74
CA ASN A 183 -2.44 -1.73 4.35
C ASN A 183 -3.16 -2.36 5.56
N PRO A 184 -4.27 -3.10 5.34
CA PRO A 184 -5.06 -3.66 6.43
C PRO A 184 -4.26 -4.64 7.30
N LEU A 185 -3.28 -5.35 6.73
CA LEU A 185 -2.39 -6.25 7.47
C LEU A 185 -1.67 -5.53 8.62
N HIS A 186 -1.04 -4.39 8.32
CA HIS A 186 -0.22 -3.66 9.31
C HIS A 186 -0.98 -2.59 10.08
N PHE A 187 -2.00 -1.96 9.48
CA PHE A 187 -2.85 -1.01 10.22
C PHE A 187 -3.65 -1.72 11.31
N HIS A 188 -4.17 -2.91 11.00
CA HIS A 188 -4.88 -3.77 11.94
C HIS A 188 -3.98 -4.89 12.48
N ALA A 189 -2.69 -4.63 12.71
CA ALA A 189 -1.83 -5.58 13.39
C ALA A 189 -2.41 -5.91 14.78
N ALA A 190 -2.36 -7.20 15.17
CA ALA A 190 -2.97 -7.67 16.41
C ALA A 190 -2.37 -7.03 17.68
N ASP A 191 -1.13 -6.54 17.59
CA ASP A 191 -0.44 -5.82 18.67
C ASP A 191 -0.90 -4.36 18.84
N GLY A 192 -1.76 -3.87 17.95
CA GLY A 192 -2.27 -2.50 17.96
C GLY A 192 -1.26 -1.43 17.51
N SER A 193 -0.08 -1.82 17.00
CA SER A 193 0.98 -0.90 16.59
C SER A 193 0.52 0.09 15.51
N GLY A 194 -0.29 -0.36 14.55
CA GLY A 194 -0.89 0.45 13.50
C GLY A 194 -1.91 1.46 14.03
N TYR A 195 -2.77 1.07 14.98
CA TYR A 195 -3.72 1.97 15.62
C TYR A 195 -3.02 3.04 16.47
N SER A 196 -2.04 2.64 17.28
CA SER A 196 -1.24 3.56 18.10
C SER A 196 -0.47 4.56 17.24
N TYR A 197 0.10 4.10 16.12
CA TYR A 197 0.73 4.97 15.12
C TYR A 197 -0.26 6.02 14.59
N ALA A 198 -1.39 5.58 14.05
CA ALA A 198 -2.37 6.48 13.44
C ALA A 198 -2.92 7.49 14.46
N ALA A 199 -3.23 7.07 15.68
CA ALA A 199 -3.69 7.97 16.73
C ALA A 199 -2.66 9.05 17.08
N GLY A 200 -1.37 8.69 17.19
CA GLY A 200 -0.30 9.65 17.42
C GLY A 200 -0.23 10.71 16.32
N VAL A 201 -0.30 10.28 15.05
CA VAL A 201 -0.24 11.21 13.90
C VAL A 201 -1.49 12.07 13.81
N ILE A 202 -2.68 11.52 14.04
CA ILE A 202 -3.94 12.30 14.06
C ILE A 202 -3.85 13.41 15.09
N ARG A 203 -3.36 13.09 16.30
CA ARG A 203 -3.20 14.05 17.39
C ARG A 203 -2.22 15.17 17.08
N GLU A 204 -1.11 14.86 16.40
CA GLU A 204 -0.13 15.85 15.92
C GLU A 204 -0.67 16.70 14.77
N LEU A 205 -1.42 16.08 13.86
CA LEU A 205 -1.97 16.72 12.67
C LEU A 205 -3.19 17.59 12.97
N ASP A 206 -4.00 17.24 13.97
CA ASP A 206 -5.23 17.93 14.33
C ASP A 206 -5.04 19.46 14.51
N PRO A 207 -4.08 19.97 15.32
CA PRO A 207 -3.86 21.41 15.45
C PRO A 207 -3.29 22.07 14.19
N VAL A 208 -2.69 21.29 13.27
CA VAL A 208 -2.07 21.80 12.03
C VAL A 208 -3.11 21.88 10.91
N ASN A 209 -3.92 20.83 10.75
CA ASN A 209 -4.92 20.70 9.71
C ASN A 209 -6.05 19.73 10.14
N PRO A 210 -7.06 20.23 10.87
CA PRO A 210 -8.21 19.45 11.36
C PRO A 210 -8.91 18.62 10.29
N GLN A 211 -9.05 19.16 9.08
CA GLN A 211 -9.75 18.50 7.97
C GLN A 211 -8.98 17.29 7.43
N VAL A 212 -7.65 17.35 7.42
CA VAL A 212 -6.83 16.20 7.00
C VAL A 212 -6.79 15.18 8.13
N ALA A 213 -6.66 15.62 9.39
CA ALA A 213 -6.71 14.75 10.56
C ALA A 213 -8.01 13.95 10.63
N SER A 214 -9.16 14.60 10.43
CA SER A 214 -10.48 13.94 10.45
C SER A 214 -10.62 12.90 9.32
N ARG A 215 -10.10 13.19 8.12
CA ARG A 215 -10.06 12.22 7.01
C ARG A 215 -9.18 11.01 7.30
N VAL A 216 -8.08 11.18 8.04
CA VAL A 216 -7.24 10.04 8.51
C VAL A 216 -7.98 9.26 9.59
N ALA A 217 -8.64 9.94 10.54
CA ALA A 217 -9.41 9.31 11.62
C ALA A 217 -10.54 8.39 11.11
N ARG A 218 -11.09 8.65 9.92
CA ARG A 218 -12.08 7.76 9.28
C ARG A 218 -11.54 6.36 8.94
N ALA A 219 -10.24 6.12 8.99
CA ALA A 219 -9.69 4.77 8.89
C ALA A 219 -10.20 3.85 10.02
N PHE A 220 -10.62 4.42 11.16
CA PHE A 220 -11.22 3.69 12.26
C PHE A 220 -12.71 3.35 12.03
N ASP A 221 -13.41 3.89 11.02
CA ASP A 221 -14.88 3.74 10.87
C ASP A 221 -15.38 2.27 10.95
N ARG A 222 -14.55 1.29 10.57
CA ARG A 222 -14.88 -0.15 10.55
C ARG A 222 -14.35 -0.95 11.74
N TRP A 223 -13.79 -0.32 12.77
CA TRP A 223 -13.06 -1.00 13.86
C TRP A 223 -13.87 -2.08 14.61
N ARG A 224 -15.20 -1.97 14.64
CA ARG A 224 -16.11 -2.95 15.27
C ARG A 224 -16.32 -4.23 14.47
N ARG A 225 -15.86 -4.30 13.22
CA ARG A 225 -15.95 -5.50 12.40
C ARG A 225 -14.80 -6.48 12.63
N PHE A 226 -13.82 -6.15 13.47
CA PHE A 226 -12.66 -7.00 13.76
C PHE A 226 -12.89 -7.85 15.01
N ASP A 227 -11.97 -8.75 15.32
CA ASP A 227 -12.00 -9.53 16.57
C ASP A 227 -11.87 -8.65 17.83
N ASP A 228 -12.23 -9.21 18.99
CA ASP A 228 -12.26 -8.50 20.27
C ASP A 228 -10.91 -7.88 20.65
N GLY A 229 -9.80 -8.53 20.30
CA GLY A 229 -8.44 -8.01 20.58
C GLY A 229 -8.16 -6.74 19.79
N ARG A 230 -8.42 -6.76 18.48
CA ARG A 230 -8.31 -5.58 17.62
C ARG A 230 -9.28 -4.48 18.00
N GLN A 231 -10.50 -4.85 18.40
CA GLN A 231 -11.49 -3.90 18.89
C GLN A 231 -10.99 -3.15 20.12
N ALA A 232 -10.43 -3.85 21.10
CA ALA A 232 -9.86 -3.24 22.31
C ALA A 232 -8.73 -2.25 21.96
N GLN A 233 -7.82 -2.63 21.06
CA GLN A 233 -6.71 -1.77 20.64
C GLN A 233 -7.19 -0.52 19.87
N ALA A 234 -8.13 -0.69 18.93
CA ALA A 234 -8.70 0.41 18.18
C ALA A 234 -9.48 1.37 19.07
N ARG A 235 -10.24 0.85 20.04
CA ARG A 235 -10.96 1.64 21.03
C ARG A 235 -9.99 2.46 21.88
N ALA A 236 -8.92 1.86 22.40
CA ALA A 236 -7.93 2.58 23.19
C ALA A 236 -7.26 3.72 22.39
N ALA A 237 -7.00 3.49 21.10
CA ALA A 237 -6.48 4.52 20.19
C ALA A 237 -7.48 5.67 19.97
N LEU A 238 -8.77 5.36 19.75
CA LEU A 238 -9.84 6.35 19.62
C LEU A 238 -10.03 7.16 20.92
N GLU A 239 -10.05 6.50 22.07
CA GLU A 239 -10.14 7.15 23.38
C GLU A 239 -8.92 8.06 23.65
N SER A 240 -7.72 7.65 23.20
CA SER A 240 -6.52 8.50 23.26
C SER A 240 -6.64 9.77 22.43
N ILE A 241 -7.26 9.70 21.24
CA ILE A 241 -7.54 10.88 20.42
C ILE A 241 -8.61 11.75 21.10
N ALA A 242 -9.68 11.15 21.60
CA ALA A 242 -10.77 11.86 22.28
C ALA A 242 -10.30 12.62 23.53
N ALA A 243 -9.29 12.10 24.23
CA ALA A 243 -8.71 12.71 25.43
C ALA A 243 -7.76 13.89 25.13
N GLN A 244 -7.52 14.24 23.85
CA GLN A 244 -6.68 15.36 23.49
C GLN A 244 -7.29 16.70 23.92
N SER A 245 -6.56 17.45 24.73
CA SER A 245 -6.88 18.85 25.03
C SER A 245 -6.89 19.68 23.74
N GLY A 246 -7.99 20.40 23.50
CA GLY A 246 -8.13 21.24 22.31
C GLY A 246 -8.42 20.48 21.02
N LEU A 247 -8.94 19.24 21.12
CA LEU A 247 -9.38 18.46 19.96
C LEU A 247 -10.33 19.28 19.08
N SER A 248 -10.05 19.35 17.77
CA SER A 248 -10.89 20.10 16.84
C SER A 248 -12.31 19.50 16.72
N PRO A 249 -13.32 20.31 16.38
CA PRO A 249 -14.67 19.81 16.10
C PRO A 249 -14.70 18.75 15.00
N ASP A 250 -13.90 18.92 13.93
CA ASP A 250 -13.80 17.97 12.81
C ASP A 250 -13.37 16.56 13.26
N VAL A 251 -12.34 16.47 14.11
CA VAL A 251 -11.87 15.18 14.61
C VAL A 251 -12.78 14.65 15.72
N ALA A 252 -13.28 15.52 16.60
CA ALA A 252 -14.21 15.15 17.66
C ALA A 252 -15.49 14.49 17.11
N GLU A 253 -16.06 15.00 16.02
CA GLU A 253 -17.23 14.40 15.36
C GLU A 253 -16.95 12.96 14.90
N VAL A 254 -15.83 12.75 14.18
CA VAL A 254 -15.47 11.42 13.66
C VAL A 254 -15.21 10.43 14.79
N VAL A 255 -14.45 10.84 15.81
CA VAL A 255 -14.06 9.98 16.93
C VAL A 255 -15.26 9.64 17.82
N SER A 256 -16.10 10.62 18.15
CA SER A 256 -17.31 10.39 18.96
C SER A 256 -18.29 9.45 18.25
N ARG A 257 -18.51 9.63 16.94
CA ARG A 257 -19.32 8.71 16.13
C ARG A 257 -18.73 7.30 16.07
N ALA A 258 -17.41 7.19 16.01
CA ALA A 258 -16.74 5.88 16.01
C ALA A 258 -16.85 5.17 17.37
N LEU A 259 -16.88 5.92 18.48
CA LEU A 259 -16.98 5.37 19.84
C LEU A 259 -18.42 5.10 20.32
N ALA A 260 -19.41 5.82 19.77
CA ALA A 260 -20.84 5.60 19.99
C ALA A 260 -21.32 4.29 19.36
#